data_AF-A0A6J4TA67-F1
#
_entry.id   AF-A0A6J4TA67-F1
#
_cell.length_a   1.000
_cell.length_b   1.000
_cell.length_c   1.000
_cell.angle_alpha   90.00
_cell.angle_beta   90.00
_cell.angle_gamma   90.00
#
_symmetry.space_group_name_H-M   'P 1'
#
loop_
_entity.id
_entity.type
_entity.pdbx_description
1 polymer ?
#
loop_
_entity_poly.entity_id
_entity_poly.type
_entity_poly.pdbx_seq_one_letter_code
_entity_poly.pdbx_strand_id
1 'polypeptide(L)' 'MELSKELGDRKINVNAIAPGPVETGLFLDDKTDEQIAQVTKLAPIAIGSRVRSCAPTAV' A
#
# COMPACT_ATOMS: atom_id res chain seq x y z
N MET A 1 -20.06 12.57 -4.67
CA MET A 1 -19.27 13.54 -3.87
C MET A 1 -17.82 13.15 -4.03
N GLU A 2 -16.95 14.06 -4.45
CA GLU A 2 -15.58 13.76 -4.86
C GLU A 2 -14.64 14.79 -4.23
N LEU A 3 -13.88 14.35 -3.22
CA LEU A 3 -13.14 15.22 -2.30
C LEU A 3 -12.08 16.09 -3.01
N SER A 4 -11.47 15.59 -4.09
CA SER A 4 -10.49 16.33 -4.89
C SER A 4 -11.11 17.56 -5.57
N LYS A 5 -12.32 17.43 -6.11
CA LYS A 5 -13.02 18.52 -6.82
C LYS A 5 -13.53 19.59 -5.85
N GLU A 6 -13.89 19.19 -4.65
CA GLU A 6 -14.45 20.08 -3.62
C GLU A 6 -13.37 20.91 -2.90
N LEU A 7 -12.13 20.40 -2.83
CA LEU A 7 -11.03 21.07 -2.15
C LEU A 7 -10.04 21.76 -3.11
N GLY A 8 -10.27 21.68 -4.42
CA GLY A 8 -9.42 22.29 -5.45
C GLY A 8 -9.27 23.80 -5.30
N ASP A 9 -10.36 24.53 -5.02
CA ASP A 9 -10.34 25.99 -4.81
C ASP A 9 -9.51 26.40 -3.59
N ARG A 10 -9.32 25.49 -2.64
CA ARG A 10 -8.49 25.68 -1.44
C ARG A 10 -7.02 25.31 -1.68
N LYS A 11 -6.65 24.94 -2.90
CA LYS A 11 -5.30 24.47 -3.29
C LYS A 11 -4.84 23.27 -2.46
N ILE A 12 -5.76 22.38 -2.08
CA ILE A 12 -5.44 21.13 -1.37
C ILE A 12 -5.46 19.99 -2.39
N ASN A 13 -4.31 19.34 -2.57
CA ASN A 13 -4.21 18.15 -3.42
C ASN A 13 -4.70 16.92 -2.64
N VAL A 14 -5.60 16.16 -3.25
CA VAL A 14 -6.15 14.92 -2.68
C VAL A 14 -5.84 13.78 -3.64
N ASN A 15 -4.90 12.94 -3.25
CA ASN A 15 -4.47 11.76 -4.00
C ASN A 15 -4.58 10.51 -3.11
N ALA A 16 -4.56 9.33 -3.73
CA ALA A 16 -4.56 8.05 -3.03
C ALA A 16 -3.43 7.16 -3.57
N ILE A 17 -2.84 6.37 -2.67
CA ILE A 17 -1.87 5.32 -3.03
C ILE A 17 -2.51 3.99 -2.69
N ALA A 18 -2.56 3.09 -3.67
CA ALA A 18 -3.05 1.72 -3.49
C ALA A 18 -1.86 0.76 -3.54
N PRO A 19 -1.17 0.52 -2.40
CA PRO A 19 -0.06 -0.43 -2.36
C PRO A 19 -0.57 -1.88 -2.47
N GLY A 20 0.29 -2.76 -2.97
CA GLY A 20 0.12 -4.20 -2.77
C GLY A 20 0.43 -4.61 -1.32
N PRO A 21 0.48 -5.92 -1.00
CA PRO A 21 0.89 -6.39 0.32
C PRO A 21 2.28 -5.86 0.73
N VAL A 22 2.34 -5.23 1.90
CA VAL A 22 3.54 -4.59 2.45
C VAL A 22 3.96 -5.31 3.73
N GLU A 23 5.26 -5.56 3.87
CA GLU A 23 5.89 -6.15 5.06
C GLU A 23 5.81 -5.19 6.26
N THR A 24 4.64 -5.09 6.87
CA THR A 24 4.36 -4.30 8.07
C THR A 24 4.16 -5.22 9.27
N GLY A 25 4.33 -4.72 10.49
CA GLY A 25 3.92 -5.46 11.70
C GLY A 25 2.45 -5.90 11.60
N LEU A 26 1.55 -5.00 11.17
CA LEU A 26 0.14 -5.32 10.93
C LEU A 26 -0.10 -6.48 9.94
N PHE A 27 0.79 -6.67 8.96
CA PHE A 27 0.68 -7.76 8.00
C PHE A 27 1.30 -9.06 8.53
N LEU A 28 2.36 -8.99 9.34
CA LEU A 28 3.15 -10.14 9.77
C LEU A 28 2.69 -10.72 11.12
N ASP A 29 2.24 -9.85 12.03
CA ASP A 29 1.74 -10.24 13.34
C ASP A 29 0.48 -11.11 13.14
N ASP A 30 0.47 -12.30 13.73
CA ASP A 30 -0.57 -13.34 13.64
C ASP A 30 -0.67 -14.14 12.33
N LYS A 31 0.32 -14.10 11.44
CA LYS A 31 0.38 -15.01 10.26
C LYS A 31 1.51 -16.02 10.36
N THR A 32 1.21 -17.23 9.94
CA THR A 32 2.22 -18.29 9.74
C THR A 32 3.04 -18.03 8.48
N ASP A 33 4.27 -18.52 8.45
CA ASP A 33 5.16 -18.38 7.29
C ASP A 33 4.55 -19.00 6.02
N GLU A 34 3.76 -20.07 6.16
CA GLU A 34 3.04 -20.70 5.05
C GLU A 34 1.93 -19.79 4.49
N GLN A 35 1.19 -19.10 5.36
CA GLN A 35 0.15 -18.15 4.94
C GLN A 35 0.76 -16.94 4.24
N ILE A 36 1.89 -16.44 4.75
CA ILE A 36 2.64 -15.35 4.12
C ILE A 36 3.13 -15.80 2.74
N ALA A 37 3.72 -17.00 2.64
CA ALA A 37 4.21 -17.55 1.39
C ALA A 37 3.11 -17.77 0.34
N GLN A 38 1.89 -18.11 0.75
CA GLN A 38 0.73 -18.20 -0.14
C GLN A 38 0.36 -16.84 -0.73
N VAL A 39 0.28 -15.79 0.10
CA VAL A 39 -0.04 -14.43 -0.36
C VAL A 39 1.07 -13.88 -1.26
N THR A 40 2.33 -14.15 -0.95
CA THR A 40 3.48 -13.71 -1.74
C THR A 40 3.51 -14.30 -3.15
N LYS A 41 3.02 -15.54 -3.32
CA LYS A 41 2.98 -16.24 -4.62
C LYS A 41 1.91 -15.70 -5.58
N LEU A 42 0.95 -14.93 -5.10
CA LEU A 42 -0.13 -14.38 -5.94
C LEU A 42 0.32 -13.21 -6.81
N ALA A 43 1.44 -12.57 -6.48
CA ALA A 43 1.97 -11.50 -7.31
C ALA A 43 2.97 -12.01 -8.36
N PRO A 44 2.93 -11.43 -9.59
CA PRO A 44 3.87 -11.77 -10.66
C PRO A 44 5.32 -11.33 -10.37
N ILE A 45 5.52 -10.46 -9.39
CA ILE A 45 6.82 -10.04 -8.87
C ILE A 45 6.86 -10.45 -7.41
N ALA A 46 7.95 -11.06 -6.93
CA ALA A 46 8.06 -11.55 -5.56
C ALA A 46 7.63 -10.45 -4.56
N ILE A 47 6.55 -10.69 -3.82
CA ILE A 47 6.00 -9.76 -2.84
C ILE A 47 6.87 -9.76 -1.59
N GLY A 48 7.50 -8.61 -1.37
CA GLY A 48 8.33 -8.28 -0.22
C GLY A 48 8.66 -6.79 -0.25
N SER A 49 7.71 -5.97 -0.69
CA SER A 49 7.96 -4.54 -0.81
C SER A 49 8.01 -3.98 0.61
N ARG A 50 9.22 -3.60 1.06
CA ARG A 50 9.41 -2.99 2.37
C ARG A 50 8.53 -1.75 2.48
N VAL A 51 8.09 -1.40 3.69
CA VAL A 51 7.32 -0.16 3.95
C VAL A 51 7.89 1.08 3.23
N ARG A 52 9.22 1.17 3.11
CA ARG A 52 9.91 2.27 2.43
C ARG A 52 9.63 2.36 0.92
N SER A 53 9.28 1.27 0.23
CA SER A 53 9.03 1.30 -1.22
C SER A 53 7.77 2.07 -1.60
N CYS A 54 6.83 2.27 -0.68
CA CYS A 54 5.61 3.06 -0.92
C CYS A 54 5.86 4.58 -0.80
N ALA A 55 6.89 5.00 -0.06
CA ALA A 55 7.19 6.41 0.20
C ALA A 55 7.46 7.27 -1.06
N PRO A 56 8.22 6.83 -2.08
CA PRO A 56 8.50 7.68 -3.25
C PRO A 56 7.28 7.92 -4.16
N THR A 57 6.20 7.17 -4.00
CA THR A 57 4.95 7.36 -4.77
C THR A 57 4.02 8.39 -4.15
N ALA A 58 4.28 8.81 -2.90
CA ALA A 58 3.53 9.88 -2.26
C ALA A 58 3.99 11.23 -2.82
N VAL A 59 3.02 12.03 -3.31
CA VAL A 59 3.21 13.35 -3.89
C VAL A 59 2.31 14.35 -3.20
#